data_AF-A0A7V6Z069-F1
#
_entry.id   AF-A0A7V6Z069-F1
#
_cell.length_a   1.000
_cell.length_b   1.000
_cell.length_c   1.000
_cell.angle_alpha   90.00
_cell.angle_beta   90.00
_cell.angle_gamma   90.00
#
_symmetry.space_group_name_H-M   'P 1'
#
loop_
_entity.id
_entity.type
_entity.pdbx_description
1 polymer ?
#
loop_
_entity_poly.entity_id
_entity_poly.type
_entity_poly.pdbx_seq_one_letter_code
_entity_poly.pdbx_strand_id
1 'polypeptide(L)'
;MKCQDLLKQLNEYVDGTLDPSVCEEFEKHMAGCNPCQVVVDNIRKTIMLYKAGEPYELPAAFREKLHAALRQKWKETHTPE
;
A
#
# COMPACT_ATOMS: atom_id res chain seq x y z
N MET A 1 -6.74 -13.41 -11.89
CA MET A 1 -7.39 -13.42 -10.56
C MET A 1 -8.92 -13.24 -10.64
N LYS A 2 -9.70 -14.07 -9.94
CA LYS A 2 -11.13 -13.82 -9.63
C LYS A 2 -11.27 -13.17 -8.25
N CYS A 3 -12.41 -12.51 -7.97
CA CYS A 3 -12.67 -11.90 -6.65
C CYS A 3 -12.51 -12.89 -5.49
N GLN A 4 -12.91 -14.16 -5.67
CA GLN A 4 -12.77 -15.19 -4.64
C GLN A 4 -11.30 -15.52 -4.31
N ASP A 5 -10.42 -15.49 -5.31
CA ASP A 5 -9.00 -15.78 -5.12
C ASP A 5 -8.31 -14.61 -4.39
N LEU A 6 -8.74 -13.37 -4.69
CA LEU A 6 -8.35 -12.16 -3.98
C LEU A 6 -8.74 -12.27 -2.49
N LEU A 7 -9.99 -12.59 -2.20
CA LEU A 7 -10.49 -12.69 -0.83
C LEU A 7 -9.74 -13.73 0.01
N LYS A 8 -9.33 -14.85 -0.59
CA LYS A 8 -8.57 -15.90 0.11
C LYS A 8 -7.18 -15.44 0.55
N GLN A 9 -6.54 -14.57 -0.24
CA GLN A 9 -5.17 -14.09 -0.03
C GLN A 9 -5.16 -12.63 0.49
N LEU A 10 -6.31 -12.10 0.87
CA LEU A 10 -6.48 -10.70 1.23
C LEU A 10 -5.67 -10.31 2.47
N ASN A 11 -5.59 -11.19 3.46
CA ASN A 11 -4.81 -10.95 4.68
C ASN A 11 -3.32 -10.82 4.36
N GLU A 12 -2.76 -11.75 3.59
CA GLU A 12 -1.35 -11.71 3.15
C GLU A 12 -1.04 -10.45 2.33
N TYR A 13 -1.99 -10.00 1.50
CA TYR A 13 -1.85 -8.76 0.74
C TYR A 13 -1.83 -7.52 1.66
N VAL A 14 -2.74 -7.41 2.62
CA VAL A 14 -2.77 -6.24 3.52
C VAL A 14 -1.62 -6.23 4.52
N ASP A 15 -1.11 -7.40 4.89
CA ASP A 15 0.05 -7.56 5.77
C ASP A 15 1.40 -7.39 5.02
N GLY A 16 1.36 -7.32 3.68
CA GLY A 16 2.55 -7.13 2.83
C GLY A 16 3.45 -8.36 2.75
N THR A 17 2.92 -9.55 3.07
CA THR A 17 3.66 -10.83 3.02
C THR A 17 3.37 -11.63 1.75
N LEU A 18 2.51 -11.12 0.87
CA LEU A 18 2.17 -11.76 -0.39
C LEU A 18 3.35 -11.69 -1.37
N ASP A 19 3.54 -12.76 -2.14
CA ASP A 19 4.57 -12.83 -3.17
C ASP A 19 4.44 -11.67 -4.17
N PRO A 20 5.54 -10.98 -4.55
CA PRO A 20 5.49 -9.82 -5.45
C PRO A 20 4.81 -10.09 -6.79
N SER A 21 4.95 -11.30 -7.35
CA SER A 21 4.30 -11.66 -8.62
C SER A 21 2.78 -11.72 -8.50
N VAL A 22 2.27 -12.14 -7.34
CA VAL A 22 0.84 -12.20 -7.04
C VAL A 22 0.30 -10.81 -6.68
N CYS A 23 1.10 -9.96 -6.04
CA CYS A 23 0.76 -8.55 -5.81
C CYS A 23 0.42 -7.81 -7.11
N GLU A 24 1.18 -8.03 -8.19
CA GLU A 24 0.85 -7.42 -9.49
C GLU A 24 -0.52 -7.88 -10.01
N GLU A 25 -0.88 -9.15 -9.85
CA GLU A 25 -2.19 -9.67 -10.26
C GLU A 25 -3.33 -9.06 -9.43
N PHE A 26 -3.10 -8.85 -8.13
CA PHE A 26 -4.01 -8.14 -7.24
C PHE A 26 -4.27 -6.72 -7.71
N GLU A 27 -3.21 -5.96 -8.00
CA GLU A 27 -3.29 -4.57 -8.45
C GLU A 27 -4.03 -4.46 -9.79
N LYS A 28 -3.71 -5.34 -10.75
CA LYS A 28 -4.40 -5.42 -12.04
C LYS A 28 -5.90 -5.72 -11.86
N HIS A 29 -6.26 -6.64 -10.97
CA HIS A 29 -7.66 -6.95 -10.70
C HIS A 29 -8.39 -5.76 -10.06
N MET A 30 -7.79 -5.15 -9.03
CA MET A 30 -8.38 -4.00 -8.35
C MET A 30 -8.57 -2.82 -9.29
N ALA A 31 -7.66 -2.58 -10.25
CA ALA A 31 -7.82 -1.51 -11.24
C ALA A 31 -9.14 -1.61 -12.04
N GLY A 32 -9.68 -2.82 -12.24
CA GLY A 32 -10.93 -3.07 -12.96
C GLY A 32 -12.12 -3.49 -12.09
N CYS A 33 -11.98 -3.57 -10.76
CA CYS A 33 -12.97 -4.19 -9.88
C CYS A 33 -13.25 -3.34 -8.64
N ASN A 34 -14.23 -2.43 -8.74
CA ASN A 34 -14.68 -1.59 -7.64
C ASN A 34 -15.07 -2.38 -6.37
N PRO A 35 -15.79 -3.53 -6.44
CA PRO A 35 -16.09 -4.31 -5.24
C PRO A 35 -14.85 -4.74 -4.44
N CYS A 36 -13.79 -5.17 -5.13
CA CYS A 36 -12.56 -5.60 -4.47
C CYS A 36 -11.76 -4.42 -3.91
N GLN A 37 -11.77 -3.25 -4.58
CA GLN A 37 -11.20 -2.01 -4.02
C GLN A 37 -11.87 -1.67 -2.69
N VAL A 38 -13.21 -1.64 -2.66
CA VAL A 38 -13.98 -1.33 -1.45
C VAL A 38 -13.67 -2.29 -0.31
N VAL A 39 -13.55 -3.59 -0.59
CA VAL A 39 -13.22 -4.59 0.43
C VAL A 39 -11.83 -4.35 1.02
N VAL A 40 -10.81 -4.15 0.18
CA VAL A 40 -9.44 -3.89 0.62
C VAL A 40 -9.36 -2.60 1.46
N ASP A 41 -10.03 -1.54 1.00
CA ASP A 41 -10.07 -0.26 1.72
C ASP A 41 -10.76 -0.38 3.08
N ASN A 42 -11.86 -1.12 3.16
CA ASN A 42 -12.55 -1.35 4.42
C ASN A 42 -11.69 -2.12 5.42
N ILE A 43 -10.93 -3.12 4.97
CA ILE A 43 -10.00 -3.84 5.86
C ILE A 43 -8.89 -2.93 6.34
N ARG A 44 -8.26 -2.14 5.46
CA ARG A 44 -7.21 -1.18 5.86
C ARG A 44 -7.72 -0.18 6.89
N LYS A 45 -8.94 0.36 6.70
CA LYS A 45 -9.59 1.25 7.66
C LYS A 45 -9.88 0.54 8.99
N THR A 46 -10.34 -0.70 8.92
CA THR A 46 -10.60 -1.52 10.12
C THR A 46 -9.31 -1.73 10.91
N ILE A 47 -8.20 -2.09 10.24
CA ILE A 47 -6.88 -2.23 10.88
C ILE A 47 -6.45 -0.91 11.54
N MET A 48 -6.62 0.22 10.85
CA MET A 48 -6.30 1.54 11.39
C MET A 48 -7.12 1.88 12.64
N LEU A 49 -8.43 1.60 12.64
CA LEU A 49 -9.31 1.78 13.79
C LEU A 49 -8.90 0.90 14.97
N TYR A 50 -8.58 -0.38 14.71
CA TYR A 50 -8.14 -1.32 15.76
C TYR A 50 -6.79 -0.94 16.37
N LYS A 51 -5.87 -0.36 15.58
CA LYS A 51 -4.63 0.21 16.09
C LYS A 51 -4.84 1.51 16.89
N ALA A 52 -6.09 1.95 17.08
CA ALA A 52 -6.44 3.21 17.74
C ALA A 52 -5.73 4.45 17.15
N GLY A 53 -5.30 4.36 15.89
CA GLY A 53 -4.45 5.38 15.29
C GLY A 53 -3.09 5.57 15.97
N GLU A 54 -2.62 4.60 16.76
CA GLU A 54 -1.27 4.63 17.35
C GLU A 54 -0.25 4.81 16.22
N PRO A 55 0.41 5.98 16.15
CA PRO A 55 1.39 6.23 15.12
C PRO A 55 2.54 5.26 15.32
N TYR A 56 2.88 4.50 14.28
CA TYR A 56 4.12 3.74 14.29
C TYR A 56 5.28 4.76 14.23
N GLU A 57 6.06 4.84 15.30
CA GLU A 57 7.26 5.67 15.33
C GLU A 57 8.23 5.20 14.24
N LEU A 58 8.30 5.96 13.15
CA LEU A 58 9.27 5.72 12.09
C LEU A 58 10.66 6.03 12.65
N PRO A 59 11.63 5.09 12.58
CA PRO A 59 12.99 5.35 13.01
C PRO A 59 13.52 6.62 12.34
N ALA A 60 14.15 7.53 13.10
CA ALA A 60 14.59 8.81 12.58
C ALA A 60 15.46 8.67 11.31
N ALA A 61 16.34 7.67 11.29
CA ALA A 61 17.18 7.36 10.13
C ALA A 61 16.37 6.99 8.88
N PHE A 62 15.22 6.31 9.03
CA PHE A 62 14.34 6.01 7.91
C PHE A 62 13.63 7.26 7.41
N ARG A 63 13.11 8.09 8.33
CA ARG A 63 12.45 9.36 7.97
C ARG A 63 13.38 10.28 7.17
N GLU A 64 14.63 10.42 7.61
CA GLU A 64 15.61 11.26 6.90
C GLU A 64 15.92 10.72 5.49
N LYS A 65 16.10 9.41 5.35
CA LYS A 65 16.32 8.76 4.03
C LYS A 65 15.13 8.96 3.09
N LEU A 66 13.91 8.76 3.60
CA LEU A 66 12.68 8.96 2.83
C LEU A 66 12.55 10.41 2.35
N HIS A 67 12.71 11.37 3.26
CA HIS A 67 12.65 12.79 2.91
C HIS A 67 13.74 13.20 1.90
N ALA A 68 14.95 12.67 2.02
CA ALA A 68 16.02 12.91 1.06
C ALA A 68 15.66 12.36 -0.33
N ALA A 69 15.17 11.13 -0.41
CA ALA A 69 14.76 10.50 -1.66
C ALA A 69 13.61 11.26 -2.34
N LEU A 70 12.59 11.67 -1.58
CA LEU A 70 11.47 12.47 -2.09
C LEU A 70 11.94 13.83 -2.62
N ARG A 71 12.80 14.54 -1.88
CA ARG A 71 13.38 15.82 -2.34
C ARG A 71 14.20 15.66 -3.61
N GLN A 72 14.98 14.58 -3.72
CA GLN A 72 15.78 14.30 -4.90
C GLN A 72 14.90 14.06 -6.12
N LYS A 73 13.86 13.21 -5.99
CA LYS A 73 12.88 12.95 -7.05
C LYS A 73 12.10 14.20 -7.46
N TRP A 74 11.77 15.06 -6.49
CA TRP A 74 11.14 16.34 -6.77
C TRP A 74 12.02 17.24 -7.64
N LYS A 75 13.31 17.38 -7.30
CA LYS A 75 14.26 18.17 -8.11
C LYS A 75 14.39 17.65 -9.53
N GLU A 76 14.46 16.33 -9.72
CA GLU A 76 14.53 15.70 -11.04
C GLU A 76 13.29 15.97 -11.91
N THR A 77 12.11 16.04 -11.29
CA THR A 77 10.82 16.22 -11.98
C THR A 77 10.40 17.68 -12.15
N HIS A 78 10.93 18.58 -11.32
CA HIS A 78 10.56 20.01 -11.28
C HIS A 78 11.76 20.94 -11.43
N THR A 79 12.77 20.53 -12.21
CA THR A 79 13.86 21.44 -12.58
C THR A 79 13.26 22.61 -13.37
N PRO A 80 13.42 23.87 -12.93
CA PRO A 80 13.10 25.02 -13.77
C PRO A 80 14.07 25.02 -14.96
N GLU A 81 13.59 25.38 -16.15
CA GLU A 81 14.46 25.73 -17.29
C GLU A 81 15.49 26.82 -16.91
#